data_AF-A0A3P3WDP2-F1
#
_entry.id   AF-A0A3P3WDP2-F1
#
_cell.length_a   1.000
_cell.length_b   1.000
_cell.length_c   1.000
_cell.angle_alpha   90.00
_cell.angle_beta   90.00
_cell.angle_gamma   90.00
#
_symmetry.space_group_name_H-M   'P 1'
#
loop_
_entity.id
_entity.type
_entity.pdbx_description
1 polymer ?
#
loop_
_entity_poly.entity_id
_entity_poly.type
_entity_poly.pdbx_seq_one_letter_code
_entity_poly.pdbx_strand_id
1 'polypeptide(L)'
;MENVKENNNKTIAEKREVREKEDKVSEELKLVIDGAKIECKLCTNPQGILKVNFDTPTTQDKLTATVVEKDMRSLIFMGNCLKSPNAAAPCVAVMQLGEWKDVGTLKVQDQFPLLKKSTIPCNYGGSTIEITDSGQKSEPAEIKTIAAPIPQEILVNGHFYNADGSFEGKANKTEYTGSVNDVYVCSGKETKNGTDGKPVEVFKDAQLLKEGDTNITHPDFCYIAYIVKHEAGKDDLKELKCIAYTSFNRSKNVKSTWKKLLSTGYSSVPSKILMNETLKDIKSKLTRQALIYVLQGKDDLTKGAEFWDGTDFLAWGNSETNPYNKLGQNKFDEYKFIEIPKDVYDDFLAANGTSSRYKDKGNHNEQTHQGDHEHITKKVKKPVLGKDGKQVKGKDGKPLFQEVNVPDRIKYPIPAADFKNQNYWTTGHFYYDTGVKTAKGISGTITAGKSIFWKLTATRLTNDTAVEK
;
A
#
# COMPACT_ATOMS: atom_id res chain seq x y z
N MET A 1 -34.77 -16.06 -4.88
CA MET A 1 -33.68 -16.19 -3.89
C MET A 1 -33.41 -17.64 -3.47
N GLU A 2 -34.39 -18.56 -3.54
CA GLU A 2 -34.19 -19.99 -3.21
C GLU A 2 -33.27 -20.74 -4.20
N ASN A 3 -33.44 -20.57 -5.51
CA ASN A 3 -32.60 -21.23 -6.53
C ASN A 3 -31.09 -20.90 -6.45
N VAL A 4 -30.70 -19.76 -5.84
CA VAL A 4 -29.28 -19.39 -5.67
C VAL A 4 -28.67 -20.11 -4.46
N LYS A 5 -29.45 -20.34 -3.39
CA LYS A 5 -28.99 -21.07 -2.20
C LYS A 5 -28.79 -22.56 -2.50
N GLU A 6 -29.68 -23.14 -3.31
CA GLU A 6 -29.64 -24.56 -3.67
C GLU A 6 -28.48 -24.89 -4.64
N ASN A 7 -28.24 -24.02 -5.62
CA ASN A 7 -27.06 -24.12 -6.51
C ASN A 7 -25.73 -23.92 -5.76
N ASN A 8 -25.68 -23.02 -4.77
CA ASN A 8 -24.49 -22.84 -3.95
C ASN A 8 -24.20 -24.05 -3.05
N ASN A 9 -25.23 -24.70 -2.49
CA ASN A 9 -25.06 -25.90 -1.67
C ASN A 9 -24.56 -27.10 -2.49
N LYS A 10 -25.06 -27.27 -3.72
CA LYS A 10 -24.60 -28.33 -4.63
C LYS A 10 -23.13 -28.15 -5.05
N THR A 11 -22.75 -26.90 -5.33
CA THR A 11 -21.36 -26.51 -5.66
C THR A 11 -20.38 -26.72 -4.49
N ILE A 12 -20.84 -26.58 -3.25
CA ILE A 12 -20.01 -26.81 -2.05
C ILE A 12 -19.81 -28.30 -1.79
N ALA A 13 -20.82 -29.14 -2.02
CA ALA A 13 -20.73 -30.60 -1.85
C ALA A 13 -19.74 -31.23 -2.84
N GLU A 14 -19.82 -30.85 -4.12
CA GLU A 14 -18.87 -31.31 -5.16
C GLU A 14 -17.43 -30.90 -4.82
N LYS A 15 -17.22 -29.68 -4.32
CA LYS A 15 -15.90 -29.21 -3.84
C LYS A 15 -15.39 -29.91 -2.58
N ARG A 16 -16.25 -30.59 -1.81
CA ARG A 16 -15.83 -31.39 -0.65
C ARG A 16 -15.38 -32.78 -1.10
N GLU A 17 -16.13 -33.42 -1.99
CA GLU A 17 -15.74 -34.72 -2.56
C GLU A 17 -14.42 -34.64 -3.34
N VAL A 18 -14.17 -33.53 -4.06
CA VAL A 18 -12.88 -33.30 -4.74
C VAL A 18 -11.75 -33.19 -3.72
N ARG A 19 -11.93 -32.42 -2.64
CA ARG A 19 -10.92 -32.28 -1.58
C ARG A 19 -10.66 -33.59 -0.84
N GLU A 20 -11.69 -34.39 -0.55
CA GLU A 20 -11.51 -35.72 0.06
C GLU A 20 -10.70 -36.66 -0.83
N LYS A 21 -10.89 -36.59 -2.15
CA LYS A 21 -10.07 -37.36 -3.12
C LYS A 21 -8.62 -36.85 -3.16
N GLU A 22 -8.41 -35.54 -3.16
CA GLU A 22 -7.07 -34.92 -3.11
C GLU A 22 -6.33 -35.26 -1.81
N ASP A 23 -7.02 -35.21 -0.66
CA ASP A 23 -6.46 -35.56 0.65
C ASP A 23 -6.08 -37.04 0.71
N LYS A 24 -6.90 -37.93 0.16
CA LYS A 24 -6.58 -39.37 0.08
C LYS A 24 -5.36 -39.64 -0.81
N VAL A 25 -5.27 -38.98 -1.97
CA VAL A 25 -4.09 -39.08 -2.84
C VAL A 25 -2.86 -38.52 -2.14
N SER A 26 -2.99 -37.42 -1.40
CA SER A 26 -1.91 -36.82 -0.60
C SER A 26 -1.40 -37.78 0.50
N GLU A 27 -2.31 -38.45 1.22
CA GLU A 27 -1.95 -39.44 2.25
C GLU A 27 -1.19 -40.65 1.69
N GLU A 28 -1.60 -41.20 0.55
CA GLU A 28 -0.95 -42.33 -0.11
C GLU A 28 0.47 -42.00 -0.59
N LEU A 29 0.75 -40.72 -0.86
CA LEU A 29 2.03 -40.21 -1.33
C LEU A 29 2.97 -39.75 -0.20
N LYS A 30 2.61 -39.93 1.08
CA LYS A 30 3.51 -39.65 2.20
C LYS A 30 4.76 -40.52 2.15
N LEU A 31 5.92 -39.91 2.33
CA LEU A 31 7.19 -40.61 2.54
C LEU A 31 7.12 -41.49 3.79
N VAL A 32 7.68 -42.67 3.72
CA VAL A 32 7.75 -43.59 4.85
C VAL A 32 9.02 -43.31 5.64
N ILE A 33 8.91 -43.19 6.95
CA ILE A 33 10.03 -42.90 7.85
C ILE A 33 10.26 -44.03 8.86
N ASP A 34 11.39 -44.02 9.53
CA ASP A 34 11.75 -45.03 10.53
C ASP A 34 10.66 -45.23 11.61
N GLY A 35 10.33 -46.49 11.87
CA GLY A 35 9.25 -46.87 12.77
C GLY A 35 7.85 -46.81 12.16
N ALA A 36 7.71 -46.70 10.84
CA ALA A 36 6.45 -46.88 10.13
C ALA A 36 5.80 -48.24 10.43
N LYS A 37 4.47 -48.34 10.33
CA LYS A 37 3.73 -49.59 10.58
C LYS A 37 3.48 -50.32 9.27
N ILE A 38 3.69 -51.63 9.32
CA ILE A 38 3.47 -52.54 8.20
C ILE A 38 2.51 -53.65 8.60
N GLU A 39 1.78 -54.20 7.64
CA GLU A 39 0.82 -55.26 7.88
C GLU A 39 1.06 -56.47 6.97
N CYS A 40 1.03 -57.66 7.57
CA CYS A 40 1.04 -58.94 6.89
C CYS A 40 -0.13 -59.80 7.39
N LYS A 41 -1.15 -59.99 6.54
CA LYS A 41 -2.38 -60.75 6.89
C LYS A 41 -2.13 -62.24 7.18
N LEU A 42 -0.96 -62.78 6.83
CA LEU A 42 -0.56 -64.18 7.08
C LEU A 42 0.44 -64.33 8.22
N CYS A 43 0.53 -63.33 9.10
CA CYS A 43 1.24 -63.41 10.37
C CYS A 43 0.23 -63.58 11.52
N THR A 44 0.55 -64.40 12.52
CA THR A 44 -0.29 -64.51 13.73
C THR A 44 -0.37 -63.19 14.50
N ASN A 45 0.62 -62.31 14.33
CA ASN A 45 0.55 -60.90 14.70
C ASN A 45 0.67 -60.05 13.42
N PRO A 46 -0.46 -59.65 12.80
CA PRO A 46 -0.44 -59.02 11.49
C PRO A 46 0.33 -57.72 11.42
N GLN A 47 0.49 -57.00 12.53
CA GLN A 47 1.15 -55.69 12.56
C GLN A 47 2.65 -55.84 12.86
N GLY A 48 3.46 -55.11 12.11
CA GLY A 48 4.91 -55.05 12.24
C GLY A 48 5.44 -53.62 12.16
N ILE A 49 6.75 -53.47 12.33
CA ILE A 49 7.45 -52.19 12.28
C ILE A 49 8.47 -52.23 11.15
N LEU A 50 8.50 -51.18 10.34
CA LEU A 50 9.55 -50.93 9.36
C LEU A 50 10.67 -50.13 10.03
N LYS A 51 11.85 -50.74 10.09
CA LYS A 51 13.08 -50.15 10.59
C LYS A 51 13.98 -49.76 9.43
N VAL A 52 14.46 -48.52 9.41
CA VAL A 52 15.36 -48.01 8.38
C VAL A 52 16.80 -48.24 8.82
N ASN A 53 17.54 -49.01 8.04
CA ASN A 53 18.95 -49.33 8.31
C ASN A 53 19.91 -48.59 7.37
N PHE A 54 19.43 -48.10 6.24
CA PHE A 54 20.22 -47.31 5.30
C PHE A 54 20.35 -45.85 5.79
N ASP A 55 21.57 -45.32 5.76
CA ASP A 55 21.92 -44.00 6.32
C ASP A 55 21.40 -42.84 5.46
N THR A 56 20.11 -42.57 5.56
CA THR A 56 19.38 -41.60 4.73
C THR A 56 19.13 -40.27 5.46
N PRO A 57 18.86 -39.17 4.74
CA PRO A 57 18.39 -37.94 5.35
C PRO A 57 17.10 -38.15 6.15
N THR A 58 16.92 -37.31 7.17
CA THR A 58 15.76 -37.38 8.05
C THR A 58 14.56 -36.62 7.52
N THR A 59 13.38 -37.20 7.69
CA THR A 59 12.07 -36.55 7.55
C THR A 59 11.38 -36.63 8.91
N GLN A 60 11.03 -35.48 9.50
CA GLN A 60 10.51 -35.40 10.89
C GLN A 60 11.42 -36.10 11.91
N ASP A 61 12.72 -35.78 11.89
CA ASP A 61 13.76 -36.31 12.80
C ASP A 61 14.00 -37.83 12.73
N LYS A 62 13.49 -38.50 11.70
CA LYS A 62 13.67 -39.94 11.48
C LYS A 62 14.15 -40.25 10.08
N LEU A 63 14.97 -41.29 9.93
CA LEU A 63 15.51 -41.71 8.63
C LEU A 63 14.39 -42.02 7.63
N THR A 64 14.60 -41.70 6.37
CA THR A 64 13.62 -41.91 5.30
C THR A 64 13.80 -43.30 4.69
N ALA A 65 12.74 -44.11 4.70
CA ALA A 65 12.79 -45.47 4.17
C ALA A 65 12.95 -45.48 2.64
N THR A 66 13.74 -46.42 2.13
CA THR A 66 13.98 -46.60 0.69
C THR A 66 13.82 -48.06 0.29
N VAL A 67 13.88 -48.34 -1.01
CA VAL A 67 13.84 -49.69 -1.58
C VAL A 67 14.91 -50.65 -1.05
N VAL A 68 15.95 -50.14 -0.39
CA VAL A 68 16.99 -50.95 0.26
C VAL A 68 16.44 -51.72 1.47
N GLU A 69 15.37 -51.22 2.10
CA GLU A 69 14.74 -51.82 3.28
C GLU A 69 13.87 -53.04 2.90
N LYS A 70 14.51 -54.16 2.50
CA LYS A 70 13.83 -55.33 1.92
C LYS A 70 14.25 -56.67 2.53
N ASP A 71 14.63 -56.67 3.80
CA ASP A 71 15.02 -57.89 4.52
C ASP A 71 14.39 -57.97 5.92
N MET A 72 14.68 -59.08 6.61
CA MET A 72 14.21 -59.36 7.97
C MET A 72 14.77 -58.40 9.05
N ARG A 73 15.80 -57.61 8.73
CA ARG A 73 16.33 -56.56 9.63
C ARG A 73 15.50 -55.28 9.53
N SER A 74 14.82 -55.12 8.40
CA SER A 74 14.05 -53.93 8.06
C SER A 74 12.55 -54.12 8.30
N LEU A 75 12.00 -55.30 7.99
CA LEU A 75 10.58 -55.62 8.24
C LEU A 75 10.43 -56.53 9.46
N ILE A 76 10.08 -55.94 10.60
CA ILE A 76 10.07 -56.63 11.90
C ILE A 76 8.64 -57.02 12.27
N PHE A 77 8.37 -58.33 12.26
CA PHE A 77 7.12 -58.92 12.77
C PHE A 77 7.39 -59.80 13.98
N MET A 78 6.58 -59.66 15.04
CA MET A 78 6.72 -60.43 16.28
C MET A 78 5.88 -61.72 16.31
N GLY A 79 5.16 -62.03 15.22
CA GLY A 79 4.34 -63.24 15.10
C GLY A 79 4.99 -64.34 14.26
N ASN A 80 4.28 -65.45 14.17
CA ASN A 80 4.64 -66.59 13.35
C ASN A 80 3.92 -66.53 12.00
N CYS A 81 4.55 -67.08 10.98
CA CYS A 81 3.92 -67.18 9.67
C CYS A 81 2.86 -68.29 9.68
N LEU A 82 1.61 -67.94 9.38
CA LEU A 82 0.48 -68.88 9.31
C LEU A 82 0.65 -69.95 8.22
N LYS A 83 1.51 -69.69 7.23
CA LYS A 83 1.87 -70.62 6.16
C LYS A 83 2.99 -71.59 6.54
N SER A 84 3.69 -71.36 7.65
CA SER A 84 4.65 -72.34 8.15
C SER A 84 3.93 -73.57 8.71
N PRO A 85 4.57 -74.76 8.72
CA PRO A 85 3.97 -75.95 9.30
C PRO A 85 3.50 -75.68 10.73
N ASN A 86 2.20 -75.94 11.00
CA ASN A 86 1.54 -75.68 12.28
C ASN A 86 1.67 -74.22 12.80
N ALA A 87 1.91 -73.25 11.90
CA ALA A 87 2.19 -71.86 12.26
C ALA A 87 3.31 -71.70 13.31
N ALA A 88 4.31 -72.61 13.30
CA ALA A 88 5.33 -72.69 14.32
C ALA A 88 6.52 -71.74 14.07
N ALA A 89 6.76 -71.32 12.83
CA ALA A 89 7.95 -70.57 12.48
C ALA A 89 7.75 -69.04 12.62
N PRO A 90 8.63 -68.33 13.36
CA PRO A 90 8.61 -66.87 13.43
C PRO A 90 8.77 -66.25 12.04
N CYS A 91 8.00 -65.20 11.74
CA CYS A 91 8.09 -64.49 10.45
C CYS A 91 9.53 -64.04 10.16
N VAL A 92 10.23 -63.49 11.16
CA VAL A 92 11.64 -63.05 11.03
C VAL A 92 12.59 -64.17 10.58
N ALA A 93 12.27 -65.45 10.83
CA ALA A 93 13.14 -66.58 10.49
C ALA A 93 12.89 -67.16 9.08
N VAL A 94 11.69 -66.98 8.52
CA VAL A 94 11.27 -67.65 7.27
C VAL A 94 10.90 -66.70 6.13
N MET A 95 10.75 -65.41 6.43
CA MET A 95 10.31 -64.43 5.44
C MET A 95 11.30 -64.31 4.29
N GLN A 96 10.77 -64.42 3.07
CA GLN A 96 11.49 -64.21 1.82
C GLN A 96 10.81 -63.07 1.09
N LEU A 97 11.44 -61.90 1.04
CA LEU A 97 10.86 -60.69 0.46
C LEU A 97 11.27 -60.54 -1.00
N GLY A 98 10.35 -60.04 -1.83
CA GLY A 98 10.65 -59.63 -3.21
C GLY A 98 11.09 -58.17 -3.29
N GLU A 99 10.77 -57.52 -4.41
CA GLU A 99 11.05 -56.09 -4.60
C GLU A 99 9.85 -55.21 -4.22
N TRP A 100 10.14 -54.01 -3.73
CA TRP A 100 9.14 -52.99 -3.46
C TRP A 100 8.45 -52.52 -4.75
N LYS A 101 7.14 -52.25 -4.64
CA LYS A 101 6.29 -51.70 -5.69
C LYS A 101 5.74 -50.34 -5.26
N ASP A 102 5.32 -49.54 -6.24
CA ASP A 102 4.68 -48.22 -6.04
C ASP A 102 5.51 -47.25 -5.19
N VAL A 103 6.81 -47.19 -5.51
CA VAL A 103 7.82 -46.35 -4.83
C VAL A 103 7.84 -44.93 -5.38
N GLY A 104 8.48 -44.01 -4.65
CA GLY A 104 8.67 -42.63 -5.09
C GLY A 104 9.63 -42.53 -6.28
N THR A 105 9.50 -41.46 -7.07
CA THR A 105 10.33 -41.22 -8.26
C THR A 105 11.54 -40.32 -8.00
N LEU A 106 11.49 -39.50 -6.94
CA LEU A 106 12.62 -38.68 -6.50
C LEU A 106 13.59 -39.53 -5.69
N LYS A 107 14.87 -39.56 -6.08
CA LYS A 107 15.88 -40.34 -5.35
C LYS A 107 16.32 -39.64 -4.07
N VAL A 108 16.45 -40.42 -3.00
CA VAL A 108 17.07 -40.03 -1.72
C VAL A 108 18.37 -40.83 -1.61
N GLN A 109 19.52 -40.16 -1.69
CA GLN A 109 20.84 -40.80 -1.78
C GLN A 109 20.88 -41.94 -2.81
N ASP A 110 20.49 -41.62 -4.04
CA ASP A 110 20.45 -42.54 -5.18
C ASP A 110 19.45 -43.72 -5.10
N GLN A 111 18.71 -43.86 -3.99
CA GLN A 111 17.69 -44.89 -3.81
C GLN A 111 16.27 -44.31 -3.92
N PHE A 112 15.33 -45.10 -4.42
CA PHE A 112 13.93 -44.69 -4.47
C PHE A 112 13.30 -44.77 -3.06
N PRO A 113 12.64 -43.71 -2.57
CA PRO A 113 12.01 -43.72 -1.27
C PRO A 113 10.71 -44.52 -1.30
N LEU A 114 10.36 -45.11 -0.15
CA LEU A 114 9.06 -45.75 0.02
C LEU A 114 7.98 -44.70 0.31
N LEU A 115 6.82 -44.90 -0.29
CA LEU A 115 5.61 -44.13 -0.04
C LEU A 115 4.64 -44.96 0.78
N LYS A 116 3.65 -44.34 1.44
CA LYS A 116 2.64 -45.09 2.21
C LYS A 116 1.91 -46.14 1.37
N LYS A 117 1.70 -45.87 0.08
CA LYS A 117 1.14 -46.84 -0.87
C LYS A 117 2.09 -47.96 -1.31
N SER A 118 3.38 -47.90 -0.96
CA SER A 118 4.35 -48.90 -1.38
C SER A 118 4.07 -50.25 -0.72
N THR A 119 4.29 -51.32 -1.48
CA THR A 119 4.03 -52.70 -1.03
C THR A 119 5.19 -53.63 -1.39
N ILE A 120 5.33 -54.73 -0.64
CA ILE A 120 6.37 -55.74 -0.90
C ILE A 120 5.80 -57.16 -0.76
N PRO A 121 6.02 -58.06 -1.72
CA PRO A 121 5.55 -59.43 -1.60
C PRO A 121 6.43 -60.25 -0.64
N CYS A 122 5.79 -61.06 0.19
CA CYS A 122 6.42 -62.13 0.96
C CYS A 122 6.23 -63.46 0.21
N ASN A 123 7.27 -63.95 -0.44
CA ASN A 123 7.25 -65.15 -1.26
C ASN A 123 7.08 -66.43 -0.45
N TYR A 124 7.52 -66.45 0.82
CA TYR A 124 7.27 -67.59 1.71
C TYR A 124 5.80 -67.68 2.14
N GLY A 125 5.23 -66.57 2.61
CA GLY A 125 3.82 -66.51 3.02
C GLY A 125 2.84 -66.50 1.84
N GLY A 126 3.27 -66.03 0.67
CA GLY A 126 2.40 -65.82 -0.48
C GLY A 126 1.43 -64.63 -0.31
N SER A 127 1.74 -63.68 0.59
CA SER A 127 0.95 -62.46 0.81
C SER A 127 1.74 -61.21 0.47
N THR A 128 1.04 -60.10 0.27
CA THR A 128 1.63 -58.77 0.13
C THR A 128 1.67 -58.09 1.49
N ILE A 129 2.80 -57.47 1.81
CA ILE A 129 2.96 -56.63 2.98
C ILE A 129 2.69 -55.19 2.58
N GLU A 130 1.82 -54.52 3.33
CA GLU A 130 1.36 -53.16 3.09
C GLU A 130 1.89 -52.22 4.18
N ILE A 131 2.12 -50.95 3.84
CA ILE A 131 2.48 -49.92 4.81
C ILE A 131 1.18 -49.23 5.26
N THR A 132 0.77 -49.49 6.50
CA THR A 132 -0.51 -49.00 7.04
C THR A 132 -0.38 -47.61 7.65
N ASP A 133 0.82 -47.26 8.10
CA ASP A 133 1.17 -45.96 8.67
C ASP A 133 2.56 -45.54 8.20
N SER A 134 2.67 -44.38 7.55
CA SER A 134 3.95 -43.85 7.06
C SER A 134 4.94 -43.52 8.17
N GLY A 135 4.52 -43.52 9.44
CA GLY A 135 5.33 -43.09 10.58
C GLY A 135 5.40 -41.57 10.72
N GLN A 136 5.07 -40.82 9.66
CA GLN A 136 4.90 -39.38 9.72
C GLN A 136 3.74 -39.01 10.64
N LYS A 137 4.00 -38.07 11.54
CA LYS A 137 2.97 -37.51 12.42
C LYS A 137 2.28 -36.36 11.68
N SER A 138 0.96 -36.45 11.57
CA SER A 138 0.09 -35.33 11.19
C SER A 138 -0.25 -34.42 12.37
N GLU A 139 0.16 -34.80 13.57
CA GLU A 139 -0.04 -34.03 14.80
C GLU A 139 1.30 -33.44 15.25
N PRO A 140 1.36 -32.14 15.59
CA PRO A 140 2.53 -31.60 16.28
C PRO A 140 2.74 -32.40 17.57
N ALA A 141 3.97 -32.83 17.83
CA ALA A 141 4.30 -33.58 19.04
C ALA A 141 3.77 -32.84 20.28
N GLU A 142 3.13 -33.58 21.20
CA GLU A 142 2.59 -33.05 22.45
C GLU A 142 3.55 -32.03 23.08
N ILE A 143 3.12 -30.77 23.09
CA ILE A 143 3.87 -29.68 23.69
C ILE A 143 3.77 -29.88 25.20
N LYS A 144 4.86 -30.32 25.85
CA LYS A 144 4.98 -30.22 27.31
C LYS A 144 4.70 -28.77 27.70
N THR A 145 3.63 -28.53 28.45
CA THR A 145 3.24 -27.23 28.98
C THR A 145 4.19 -26.78 30.11
N ILE A 146 5.47 -26.59 29.79
CA ILE A 146 6.16 -25.42 30.31
C ILE A 146 5.77 -24.36 29.28
N ALA A 147 5.06 -23.32 29.67
CA ALA A 147 4.50 -22.30 28.77
C ALA A 147 5.54 -21.84 27.73
N ALA A 148 5.60 -22.55 26.59
CA ALA A 148 6.19 -22.05 25.39
C ALA A 148 5.22 -20.95 24.95
N PRO A 149 5.72 -19.73 24.72
CA PRO A 149 4.84 -18.62 24.41
C PRO A 149 4.02 -19.04 23.20
N ILE A 150 2.69 -19.00 23.35
CA ILE A 150 1.78 -18.77 22.23
C ILE A 150 2.50 -17.74 21.35
N PRO A 151 2.61 -17.88 20.01
CA PRO A 151 2.96 -16.74 19.18
C PRO A 151 1.94 -15.67 19.54
N GLN A 152 2.30 -14.81 20.48
CA GLN A 152 1.44 -13.78 21.00
C GLN A 152 1.36 -12.87 19.81
N GLU A 153 0.25 -12.94 19.09
CA GLU A 153 -0.03 -11.97 18.07
C GLU A 153 0.12 -10.64 18.77
N ILE A 154 1.14 -9.89 18.36
CA ILE A 154 1.61 -8.76 19.13
C ILE A 154 0.49 -7.73 19.01
N LEU A 155 -0.34 -7.63 20.05
CA LEU A 155 -1.34 -6.60 20.15
C LEU A 155 -0.58 -5.29 20.30
N VAL A 156 -0.80 -4.39 19.36
CA VAL A 156 -0.10 -3.11 19.27
C VAL A 156 -1.01 -1.97 19.63
N ASN A 157 -0.47 -1.01 20.38
CA ASN A 157 -1.06 0.30 20.54
C ASN A 157 -0.90 1.11 19.27
N GLY A 158 -1.84 2.02 19.02
CA GLY A 158 -1.77 2.91 17.86
C GLY A 158 -3.14 3.34 17.34
N HIS A 159 -3.10 4.02 16.21
CA HIS A 159 -4.26 4.46 15.43
C HIS A 159 -4.31 3.69 14.12
N PHE A 160 -5.47 3.13 13.82
CA PHE A 160 -5.65 2.18 12.72
C PHE A 160 -6.57 2.79 11.67
N TYR A 161 -6.10 2.75 10.42
CA TYR A 161 -6.83 3.23 9.26
C TYR A 161 -6.97 2.11 8.24
N ASN A 162 -8.07 2.06 7.51
CA ASN A 162 -8.15 1.21 6.33
C ASN A 162 -7.41 1.86 5.16
N ALA A 163 -7.07 1.05 4.15
CA ALA A 163 -6.42 1.53 2.93
C ALA A 163 -7.22 2.61 2.17
N ASP A 164 -8.54 2.71 2.39
CA ASP A 164 -9.40 3.77 1.85
C ASP A 164 -9.37 5.09 2.65
N GLY A 165 -8.52 5.15 3.69
CA GLY A 165 -8.39 6.29 4.58
C GLY A 165 -9.53 6.44 5.60
N SER A 166 -10.43 5.46 5.76
CA SER A 166 -11.35 5.43 6.90
C SER A 166 -10.60 5.12 8.19
N PHE A 167 -11.00 5.75 9.29
CA PHE A 167 -10.45 5.49 10.61
C PHE A 167 -11.20 4.33 11.25
N GLU A 168 -10.47 3.25 11.55
CA GLU A 168 -11.02 2.01 12.08
C GLU A 168 -11.09 2.06 13.62
N GLY A 169 -10.08 2.65 14.26
CA GLY A 169 -10.09 2.83 15.71
C GLY A 169 -8.72 3.10 16.30
N LYS A 170 -8.69 3.13 17.63
CA LYS A 170 -7.50 3.36 18.44
C LYS A 170 -7.36 2.26 19.47
N ALA A 171 -6.13 1.76 19.64
CA ALA A 171 -5.77 0.90 20.76
C ALA A 171 -4.82 1.65 21.70
N ASN A 172 -5.15 1.63 22.99
CA ASN A 172 -4.32 2.18 24.06
C ASN A 172 -4.50 1.33 25.31
N LYS A 173 -3.89 0.16 25.32
CA LYS A 173 -3.92 -0.78 26.43
C LYS A 173 -2.52 -1.00 26.96
N THR A 174 -2.39 -1.07 28.28
CA THR A 174 -1.11 -1.25 28.97
C THR A 174 -0.42 -2.55 28.61
N GLU A 175 -1.20 -3.58 28.25
CA GLU A 175 -0.73 -4.89 27.86
C GLU A 175 -0.34 -4.99 26.37
N TYR A 176 -0.60 -3.93 25.58
CA TYR A 176 -0.22 -3.89 24.17
C TYR A 176 1.16 -3.26 24.02
N THR A 177 1.92 -3.76 23.05
CA THR A 177 3.25 -3.22 22.74
C THR A 177 3.15 -1.99 21.83
N GLY A 178 4.29 -1.37 21.50
CA GLY A 178 4.31 -0.19 20.63
C GLY A 178 3.76 1.07 21.32
N SER A 179 3.59 2.13 20.53
CA SER A 179 3.15 3.43 21.03
C SER A 179 1.71 3.70 20.65
N VAL A 180 0.94 4.32 21.56
CA VAL A 180 -0.40 4.85 21.22
C VAL A 180 -0.36 5.85 20.07
N ASN A 181 0.80 6.47 19.82
CA ASN A 181 1.00 7.41 18.72
C ASN A 181 1.44 6.74 17.43
N ASP A 182 1.65 5.42 17.37
CA ASP A 182 1.95 4.75 16.11
C ASP A 182 0.73 4.77 15.19
N VAL A 183 0.97 4.76 13.88
CA VAL A 183 -0.07 4.74 12.84
C VAL A 183 0.03 3.47 12.04
N TYR A 184 -1.08 2.76 11.90
CA TYR A 184 -1.17 1.51 11.15
C TYR A 184 -2.18 1.65 10.01
N VAL A 185 -1.89 0.99 8.90
CA VAL A 185 -2.90 0.60 7.92
C VAL A 185 -3.36 -0.83 8.22
N CYS A 186 -4.66 -1.11 8.09
CA CYS A 186 -5.26 -2.40 8.39
C CYS A 186 -6.36 -2.74 7.38
N SER A 187 -6.92 -3.95 7.48
CA SER A 187 -8.04 -4.43 6.65
C SER A 187 -9.32 -4.63 7.48
N GLY A 188 -9.59 -3.70 8.39
CA GLY A 188 -10.73 -3.73 9.31
C GLY A 188 -10.43 -4.47 10.62
N LYS A 189 -11.51 -4.81 11.32
CA LYS A 189 -11.47 -5.49 12.63
C LYS A 189 -11.89 -6.95 12.53
N GLU A 190 -11.39 -7.74 13.47
CA GLU A 190 -11.84 -9.10 13.72
C GLU A 190 -11.85 -9.41 15.22
N THR A 191 -12.61 -10.42 15.62
CA THR A 191 -12.66 -10.87 17.03
C THR A 191 -11.82 -12.14 17.16
N LYS A 192 -10.90 -12.12 18.12
CA LYS A 192 -10.05 -13.28 18.49
C LYS A 192 -10.21 -13.61 19.97
N ASN A 193 -9.90 -14.84 20.36
CA ASN A 193 -9.84 -15.20 21.77
C ASN A 193 -8.54 -14.66 22.37
N GLY A 194 -8.63 -13.79 23.36
CA GLY A 194 -7.52 -13.27 24.13
C GLY A 194 -6.87 -14.33 25.02
N THR A 195 -5.77 -13.97 25.67
CA THR A 195 -4.99 -14.88 26.53
C THR A 195 -5.75 -15.39 27.75
N ASP A 196 -6.83 -14.71 28.15
CA ASP A 196 -7.74 -15.11 29.22
C ASP A 196 -8.98 -15.89 28.72
N GLY A 197 -8.99 -16.26 27.43
CA GLY A 197 -10.10 -16.94 26.77
C GLY A 197 -11.28 -16.02 26.41
N LYS A 198 -11.19 -14.71 26.68
CA LYS A 198 -12.26 -13.76 26.34
C LYS A 198 -12.11 -13.22 24.93
N PRO A 199 -13.21 -12.94 24.21
CA PRO A 199 -13.13 -12.29 22.90
C PRO A 199 -12.52 -10.89 23.01
N VAL A 200 -11.51 -10.62 22.18
CA VAL A 200 -10.81 -9.34 22.01
C VAL A 200 -10.91 -8.94 20.54
N GLU A 201 -11.31 -7.68 20.32
CA GLU A 201 -11.28 -7.07 18.98
C GLU A 201 -9.85 -6.68 18.63
N VAL A 202 -9.38 -7.12 17.47
CA VAL A 202 -8.06 -6.84 16.92
C VAL A 202 -8.18 -6.23 15.53
N PHE A 203 -7.12 -5.53 15.10
CA PHE A 203 -7.06 -4.94 13.76
C PHE A 203 -6.33 -5.89 12.81
N LYS A 204 -7.03 -6.31 11.76
CA LYS A 204 -6.54 -7.32 10.83
C LYS A 204 -5.45 -6.76 9.92
N ASP A 205 -4.41 -7.54 9.67
CA ASP A 205 -3.30 -7.22 8.76
C ASP A 205 -2.67 -5.84 9.06
N ALA A 206 -2.55 -5.49 10.34
CA ALA A 206 -2.04 -4.20 10.77
C ALA A 206 -0.56 -4.02 10.36
N GLN A 207 -0.29 -3.02 9.52
CA GLN A 207 1.04 -2.66 9.05
C GLN A 207 1.40 -1.26 9.53
N LEU A 208 2.50 -1.17 10.27
CA LEU A 208 3.02 0.08 10.80
C LEU A 208 3.52 1.00 9.67
N LEU A 209 3.03 2.24 9.65
CA LEU A 209 3.44 3.24 8.68
C LEU A 209 4.69 3.98 9.15
N LYS A 210 5.64 4.17 8.23
CA LYS A 210 6.94 4.80 8.51
C LYS A 210 7.27 5.90 7.52
N GLU A 211 7.90 6.96 8.02
CA GLU A 211 8.63 7.93 7.22
C GLU A 211 10.10 7.47 7.16
N GLY A 212 10.46 6.78 6.07
CA GLY A 212 11.74 6.08 5.98
C GLY A 212 11.81 4.98 7.04
N ASP A 213 12.82 5.03 7.91
CA ASP A 213 13.00 4.05 8.98
C ASP A 213 12.28 4.42 10.30
N THR A 214 11.67 5.62 10.37
CA THR A 214 11.05 6.14 11.58
C THR A 214 9.53 6.00 11.52
N ASN A 215 8.90 5.50 12.59
CA ASN A 215 7.44 5.46 12.69
C ASN A 215 6.86 6.87 12.56
N ILE A 216 5.86 7.05 11.69
CA ILE A 216 5.13 8.30 11.68
C ILE A 216 4.23 8.37 12.91
N THR A 217 4.27 9.48 13.63
CA THR A 217 3.37 9.66 14.77
C THR A 217 1.98 10.06 14.30
N HIS A 218 0.94 9.68 15.03
CA HIS A 218 -0.45 10.02 14.73
C HIS A 218 -0.69 11.54 14.70
N PRO A 219 -0.14 12.35 15.64
CA PRO A 219 -0.19 13.80 15.51
C PRO A 219 0.46 14.31 14.21
N ASP A 220 1.62 13.79 13.81
CA ASP A 220 2.27 14.22 12.57
C ASP A 220 1.45 13.80 11.34
N PHE A 221 0.93 12.58 11.31
CA PHE A 221 0.03 12.09 10.25
C PHE A 221 -1.21 12.99 10.10
N CYS A 222 -1.88 13.32 11.20
CA CYS A 222 -3.05 14.20 11.20
C CYS A 222 -2.71 15.64 10.83
N TYR A 223 -1.53 16.15 11.20
CA TYR A 223 -1.04 17.47 10.80
C TYR A 223 -0.77 17.55 9.30
N ILE A 224 -0.05 16.58 8.75
CA ILE A 224 0.24 16.47 7.32
C ILE A 224 -1.08 16.35 6.54
N ALA A 225 -2.01 15.53 7.03
CA ALA A 225 -3.31 15.34 6.40
C ALA A 225 -4.12 16.65 6.36
N TYR A 226 -4.09 17.45 7.44
CA TYR A 226 -4.74 18.76 7.45
C TYR A 226 -4.22 19.64 6.32
N ILE A 227 -2.91 19.72 6.17
CA ILE A 227 -2.27 20.61 5.18
C ILE A 227 -2.55 20.12 3.76
N VAL A 228 -2.32 18.84 3.47
CA VAL A 228 -2.58 18.26 2.14
C VAL A 228 -4.04 18.46 1.73
N LYS A 229 -4.99 18.29 2.66
CA LYS A 229 -6.41 18.55 2.41
C LYS A 229 -6.70 20.00 2.02
N HIS A 230 -5.99 20.97 2.60
CA HIS A 230 -6.23 22.40 2.34
C HIS A 230 -5.45 22.94 1.14
N GLU A 231 -4.33 22.30 0.77
CA GLU A 231 -3.59 22.60 -0.44
C GLU A 231 -4.33 22.08 -1.70
N ALA A 232 -5.06 20.97 -1.59
CA ALA A 232 -5.86 20.44 -2.71
C ALA A 232 -7.09 21.32 -2.98
N GLY A 233 -7.44 21.50 -4.26
CA GLY A 233 -8.58 22.32 -4.65
C GLY A 233 -9.93 21.62 -4.45
N LYS A 234 -10.01 20.33 -4.78
CA LYS A 234 -11.25 19.52 -4.73
C LYS A 234 -11.02 18.15 -4.11
N ASP A 235 -12.07 17.34 -4.06
CA ASP A 235 -12.06 15.95 -3.61
C ASP A 235 -11.50 15.03 -4.71
N ASP A 236 -10.29 15.35 -5.21
CA ASP A 236 -9.60 14.60 -6.26
C ASP A 236 -8.44 13.79 -5.65
N LEU A 237 -8.59 12.45 -5.63
CA LEU A 237 -7.57 11.55 -5.10
C LEU A 237 -6.23 11.66 -5.87
N LYS A 238 -6.25 11.93 -7.17
CA LYS A 238 -5.03 12.09 -7.96
C LYS A 238 -4.27 13.33 -7.50
N GLU A 239 -4.97 14.46 -7.33
CA GLU A 239 -4.38 15.72 -6.84
C GLU A 239 -3.82 15.54 -5.42
N LEU A 240 -4.60 14.93 -4.52
CA LEU A 240 -4.18 14.65 -3.14
C LEU A 240 -2.92 13.76 -3.09
N LYS A 241 -2.85 12.71 -3.92
CA LYS A 241 -1.64 11.88 -4.03
C LYS A 241 -0.46 12.68 -4.56
N CYS A 242 -0.67 13.52 -5.57
CA CYS A 242 0.41 14.33 -6.13
C CYS A 242 0.95 15.34 -5.11
N ILE A 243 0.10 16.05 -4.37
CA ILE A 243 0.52 16.97 -3.30
C ILE A 243 1.26 16.21 -2.19
N ALA A 244 0.75 15.04 -1.81
CA ALA A 244 1.37 14.21 -0.78
C ALA A 244 2.79 13.76 -1.20
N TYR A 245 2.95 13.17 -2.39
CA TYR A 245 4.28 12.79 -2.90
C TYR A 245 5.20 13.99 -3.04
N THR A 246 4.71 15.09 -3.61
CA THR A 246 5.53 16.26 -3.90
C THR A 246 6.13 16.85 -2.62
N SER A 247 5.31 16.99 -1.58
CA SER A 247 5.78 17.46 -0.28
C SER A 247 6.69 16.44 0.43
N PHE A 248 6.43 15.13 0.30
CA PHE A 248 7.28 14.07 0.82
C PHE A 248 8.65 13.98 0.11
N ASN A 249 8.67 14.18 -1.20
CA ASN A 249 9.88 14.22 -2.01
C ASN A 249 10.74 15.43 -1.61
N ARG A 250 10.11 16.59 -1.44
CA ARG A 250 10.81 17.78 -0.96
C ARG A 250 11.38 17.55 0.44
N SER A 251 10.65 16.92 1.36
CA SER A 251 11.12 16.69 2.73
C SER A 251 12.39 15.82 2.74
N LYS A 252 12.38 14.76 1.92
CA LYS A 252 13.56 13.92 1.68
C LYS A 252 14.73 14.71 1.07
N ASN A 253 14.48 15.52 0.05
CA ASN A 253 15.53 16.32 -0.61
C ASN A 253 16.21 17.28 0.37
N VAL A 254 15.44 17.99 1.20
CA VAL A 254 15.97 18.95 2.18
C VAL A 254 16.35 18.33 3.52
N LYS A 255 16.31 16.98 3.63
CA LYS A 255 16.65 16.23 4.85
C LYS A 255 15.87 16.70 6.09
N SER A 256 14.57 16.91 5.92
CA SER A 256 13.64 17.29 6.98
C SER A 256 12.56 16.22 7.12
N THR A 257 11.97 16.09 8.32
CA THR A 257 10.72 15.34 8.45
C THR A 257 9.61 16.03 7.66
N TRP A 258 8.65 15.24 7.17
CA TRP A 258 7.56 15.70 6.33
C TRP A 258 6.71 16.75 7.04
N LYS A 259 6.38 16.49 8.31
CA LYS A 259 5.69 17.47 9.16
C LYS A 259 6.48 18.76 9.32
N LYS A 260 7.79 18.68 9.61
CA LYS A 260 8.62 19.88 9.81
C LYS A 260 8.69 20.73 8.54
N LEU A 261 8.80 20.11 7.35
CA LEU A 261 8.74 20.84 6.08
C LEU A 261 7.40 21.57 5.93
N LEU A 262 6.28 20.85 6.10
CA LEU A 262 4.95 21.43 5.92
C LEU A 262 4.61 22.50 6.97
N SER A 263 5.27 22.50 8.13
CA SER A 263 5.17 23.59 9.11
C SER A 263 5.83 24.90 8.65
N THR A 264 6.71 24.88 7.65
CA THR A 264 7.38 26.08 7.13
C THR A 264 6.53 26.86 6.11
N GLY A 265 7.07 27.93 5.54
CA GLY A 265 6.48 28.65 4.42
C GLY A 265 6.39 27.86 3.10
N TYR A 266 6.86 26.60 3.06
CA TYR A 266 6.63 25.71 1.93
C TYR A 266 5.15 25.47 1.64
N SER A 267 4.31 25.46 2.69
CA SER A 267 2.85 25.44 2.58
C SER A 267 2.26 26.78 3.01
N SER A 268 1.33 27.31 2.21
CA SER A 268 0.66 28.59 2.45
C SER A 268 -0.60 28.46 3.32
N VAL A 269 -1.00 27.24 3.69
CA VAL A 269 -2.19 26.98 4.52
C VAL A 269 -2.09 27.77 5.83
N PRO A 270 -3.04 28.69 6.12
CA PRO A 270 -3.08 29.40 7.39
C PRO A 270 -3.56 28.47 8.51
N SER A 271 -3.24 28.81 9.76
CA SER A 271 -3.79 28.13 10.95
C SER A 271 -3.63 26.60 10.93
N LYS A 272 -2.41 26.12 10.65
CA LYS A 272 -2.09 24.69 10.54
C LYS A 272 -2.36 23.96 11.86
N ILE A 273 -3.35 23.07 11.87
CA ILE A 273 -3.79 22.27 13.04
C ILE A 273 -3.80 20.77 12.71
N LEU A 274 -4.14 19.93 13.69
CA LEU A 274 -4.36 18.50 13.48
C LEU A 274 -5.73 18.26 12.83
N MET A 275 -5.78 17.46 11.76
CA MET A 275 -7.04 16.98 11.21
C MET A 275 -7.66 15.95 12.15
N ASN A 276 -8.93 16.11 12.50
CA ASN A 276 -9.64 15.12 13.31
C ASN A 276 -9.76 13.79 12.54
N GLU A 277 -9.26 12.71 13.16
CA GLU A 277 -9.19 11.37 12.60
C GLU A 277 -10.56 10.77 12.27
N THR A 278 -11.60 11.18 13.00
CA THR A 278 -12.97 10.67 12.84
C THR A 278 -13.74 11.35 11.71
N LEU A 279 -13.16 12.36 11.03
CA LEU A 279 -13.81 13.02 9.90
C LEU A 279 -14.09 12.05 8.76
N LYS A 280 -15.38 11.94 8.40
CA LYS A 280 -15.88 11.00 7.38
C LYS A 280 -16.13 11.66 6.01
N ASP A 281 -15.90 12.96 5.87
CA ASP A 281 -16.05 13.63 4.57
C ASP A 281 -15.07 13.03 3.55
N ILE A 282 -15.52 13.02 2.28
CA ILE A 282 -14.80 12.37 1.17
C ILE A 282 -13.37 12.90 1.09
N LYS A 283 -13.19 14.22 1.12
CA LYS A 283 -11.86 14.84 1.07
C LYS A 283 -10.93 14.36 2.19
N SER A 284 -11.40 14.32 3.44
CA SER A 284 -10.59 13.81 4.57
C SER A 284 -10.20 12.35 4.39
N LYS A 285 -11.13 11.49 3.95
CA LYS A 285 -10.83 10.08 3.66
C LYS A 285 -9.79 9.94 2.55
N LEU A 286 -10.02 10.58 1.41
CA LEU A 286 -9.10 10.55 0.27
C LEU A 286 -7.72 11.12 0.63
N THR A 287 -7.66 12.12 1.51
CA THR A 287 -6.39 12.68 1.97
C THR A 287 -5.60 11.64 2.78
N ARG A 288 -6.25 10.97 3.74
CA ARG A 288 -5.58 9.90 4.51
C ARG A 288 -5.17 8.74 3.61
N GLN A 289 -6.02 8.36 2.65
CA GLN A 289 -5.67 7.38 1.62
C GLN A 289 -4.42 7.79 0.83
N ALA A 290 -4.30 9.06 0.43
CA ALA A 290 -3.13 9.57 -0.27
C ALA A 290 -1.85 9.49 0.59
N LEU A 291 -1.93 9.85 1.88
CA LEU A 291 -0.80 9.74 2.81
C LEU A 291 -0.38 8.28 3.02
N ILE A 292 -1.34 7.37 3.25
CA ILE A 292 -1.09 5.93 3.40
C ILE A 292 -0.40 5.39 2.14
N TYR A 293 -0.87 5.78 0.95
CA TYR A 293 -0.28 5.39 -0.32
C TYR A 293 1.21 5.79 -0.41
N VAL A 294 1.56 7.01 0.00
CA VAL A 294 2.96 7.49 0.06
C VAL A 294 3.78 6.70 1.09
N LEU A 295 3.25 6.52 2.30
CA LEU A 295 3.95 5.87 3.42
C LEU A 295 4.12 4.35 3.22
N GLN A 296 3.28 3.73 2.41
CA GLN A 296 3.45 2.34 1.95
C GLN A 296 4.47 2.21 0.81
N GLY A 297 5.13 3.30 0.41
CA GLY A 297 6.17 3.28 -0.63
C GLY A 297 5.64 2.90 -2.01
N LYS A 298 4.38 3.23 -2.31
CA LYS A 298 3.81 2.99 -3.64
C LYS A 298 4.47 3.88 -4.71
N ASP A 299 4.10 3.69 -5.97
CA ASP A 299 4.70 4.41 -7.09
C ASP A 299 4.47 5.94 -7.00
N ASP A 300 5.56 6.71 -7.13
CA ASP A 300 5.51 8.17 -7.20
C ASP A 300 4.97 8.64 -8.56
N LEU A 301 3.67 8.94 -8.58
CA LEU A 301 2.95 9.45 -9.75
C LEU A 301 3.52 10.79 -10.27
N THR A 302 4.23 11.54 -9.42
CA THR A 302 4.78 12.86 -9.76
C THR A 302 6.16 12.80 -10.39
N LYS A 303 6.75 11.59 -10.50
CA LYS A 303 8.08 11.36 -11.10
C LYS A 303 9.19 12.20 -10.44
N GLY A 304 9.09 12.41 -9.12
CA GLY A 304 10.03 13.18 -8.33
C GLY A 304 9.76 14.69 -8.30
N ALA A 305 8.51 15.13 -8.44
CA ALA A 305 8.19 16.54 -8.24
C ALA A 305 8.48 16.97 -6.80
N GLU A 306 8.84 18.23 -6.62
CA GLU A 306 9.14 18.86 -5.33
C GLU A 306 8.32 20.14 -5.06
N PHE A 307 7.64 20.68 -6.07
CA PHE A 307 6.73 21.83 -5.93
C PHE A 307 5.47 21.64 -6.76
N TRP A 308 4.45 22.44 -6.50
CA TRP A 308 3.26 22.54 -7.34
C TRP A 308 2.84 24.00 -7.43
N ASP A 309 2.16 24.34 -8.52
CA ASP A 309 1.47 25.63 -8.67
C ASP A 309 0.06 25.42 -9.20
N GLY A 310 -0.84 26.32 -8.84
CA GLY A 310 -2.24 26.26 -9.24
C GLY A 310 -2.52 27.07 -10.50
N THR A 311 -3.80 27.41 -10.66
CA THR A 311 -4.30 28.23 -11.79
C THR A 311 -3.57 29.57 -11.96
N ASP A 312 -3.01 30.13 -10.88
CA ASP A 312 -2.27 31.39 -10.89
C ASP A 312 -1.04 31.37 -11.79
N PHE A 313 -0.39 30.21 -11.94
CA PHE A 313 0.74 30.05 -12.85
C PHE A 313 0.36 30.33 -14.31
N LEU A 314 -0.75 29.73 -14.79
CA LEU A 314 -1.25 30.01 -16.14
C LEU A 314 -1.89 31.40 -16.26
N ALA A 315 -2.52 31.89 -15.20
CA ALA A 315 -3.23 33.16 -15.21
C ALA A 315 -2.28 34.35 -15.23
N TRP A 316 -1.12 34.26 -14.57
CA TRP A 316 -0.18 35.38 -14.45
C TRP A 316 1.00 35.27 -15.42
N GLY A 317 1.51 34.04 -15.68
CA GLY A 317 2.68 33.85 -16.53
C GLY A 317 3.85 34.74 -16.12
N ASN A 318 4.52 35.33 -17.10
CA ASN A 318 5.48 36.41 -16.91
C ASN A 318 5.01 37.76 -17.52
N SER A 319 3.82 37.78 -18.13
CA SER A 319 3.31 38.94 -18.86
C SER A 319 2.25 39.75 -18.11
N GLU A 320 1.68 39.25 -17.01
CA GLU A 320 0.58 39.91 -16.29
C GLU A 320 1.03 40.51 -14.96
N THR A 321 0.61 41.74 -14.65
CA THR A 321 0.73 42.30 -13.30
C THR A 321 -0.25 41.59 -12.37
N ASN A 322 0.27 40.85 -11.39
CA ASN A 322 -0.53 40.08 -10.45
C ASN A 322 -1.20 40.98 -9.38
N PRO A 323 -2.13 40.45 -8.55
CA PRO A 323 -2.87 41.25 -7.55
C PRO A 323 -2.02 41.92 -6.46
N TYR A 324 -0.73 41.63 -6.40
CA TYR A 324 0.23 42.17 -5.46
C TYR A 324 1.11 43.26 -6.09
N ASN A 325 0.75 43.77 -7.28
CA ASN A 325 1.52 44.77 -8.03
C ASN A 325 2.93 44.28 -8.42
N LYS A 326 3.03 42.99 -8.77
CA LYS A 326 4.25 42.37 -9.29
C LYS A 326 3.99 41.82 -10.68
N LEU A 327 4.89 42.10 -11.61
CA LEU A 327 4.86 41.48 -12.93
C LEU A 327 5.17 39.98 -12.80
N GLY A 328 4.29 39.15 -13.37
CA GLY A 328 4.47 37.71 -13.46
C GLY A 328 4.36 36.94 -12.15
N GLN A 329 4.48 35.63 -12.28
CA GLN A 329 4.49 34.64 -11.22
C GLN A 329 5.93 34.38 -10.74
N ASN A 330 6.12 34.11 -9.44
CA ASN A 330 7.45 34.06 -8.82
C ASN A 330 8.41 33.01 -9.41
N LYS A 331 7.92 31.92 -9.98
CA LYS A 331 8.75 30.88 -10.62
C LYS A 331 9.60 31.43 -11.75
N PHE A 332 9.14 32.45 -12.45
CA PHE A 332 9.90 33.11 -13.51
C PHE A 332 11.10 33.93 -12.98
N ASP A 333 11.14 34.24 -11.68
CA ASP A 333 12.25 34.92 -11.02
C ASP A 333 13.14 33.98 -10.19
N GLU A 334 12.66 32.75 -9.91
CA GLU A 334 13.30 31.81 -8.98
C GLU A 334 14.22 30.80 -9.66
N TYR A 335 13.91 30.39 -10.89
CA TYR A 335 14.51 29.23 -11.54
C TYR A 335 15.13 29.58 -12.88
N LYS A 336 16.20 28.88 -13.28
CA LYS A 336 16.97 29.12 -14.52
C LYS A 336 16.12 29.03 -15.78
N PHE A 337 15.21 28.06 -15.81
CA PHE A 337 14.28 27.85 -16.90
C PHE A 337 13.00 27.22 -16.37
N ILE A 338 11.95 27.34 -17.15
CA ILE A 338 10.67 26.69 -16.95
C ILE A 338 10.36 25.86 -18.19
N GLU A 339 10.07 24.58 -17.99
CA GLU A 339 9.70 23.67 -19.05
C GLU A 339 8.41 22.92 -18.73
N ILE A 340 7.55 22.76 -19.73
CA ILE A 340 6.34 21.96 -19.61
C ILE A 340 6.20 21.07 -20.86
N PRO A 341 6.23 19.74 -20.70
CA PRO A 341 5.87 18.81 -21.77
C PRO A 341 4.48 19.12 -22.34
N LYS A 342 4.26 18.82 -23.62
CA LYS A 342 3.06 19.28 -24.34
C LYS A 342 1.79 18.66 -23.78
N ASP A 343 1.85 17.36 -23.54
CA ASP A 343 0.80 16.56 -22.91
C ASP A 343 0.47 17.09 -21.50
N VAL A 344 1.49 17.36 -20.69
CA VAL A 344 1.31 17.92 -19.33
C VAL A 344 0.66 19.30 -19.40
N TYR A 345 1.11 20.15 -20.33
CA TYR A 345 0.54 21.48 -20.54
C TYR A 345 -0.91 21.42 -21.01
N ASP A 346 -1.23 20.56 -21.98
CA ASP A 346 -2.58 20.42 -22.51
C ASP A 346 -3.55 19.93 -21.45
N ASP A 347 -3.15 18.94 -20.66
CA ASP A 347 -3.91 18.47 -19.49
C ASP A 347 -4.12 19.60 -18.48
N PHE A 348 -3.06 20.39 -18.21
CA PHE A 348 -3.14 21.51 -17.28
C PHE A 348 -4.05 22.60 -17.77
N LEU A 349 -3.94 22.97 -19.05
CA LEU A 349 -4.80 23.97 -19.66
C LEU A 349 -6.25 23.51 -19.68
N ALA A 350 -6.53 22.25 -20.06
CA ALA A 350 -7.87 21.68 -20.10
C ALA A 350 -8.52 21.59 -18.70
N ALA A 351 -7.73 21.30 -17.67
CA ALA A 351 -8.22 21.31 -16.30
C ALA A 351 -8.55 22.72 -15.78
N ASN A 352 -7.95 23.74 -16.40
CA ASN A 352 -8.22 25.14 -16.11
C ASN A 352 -9.29 25.71 -17.07
N GLY A 353 -10.09 26.65 -16.57
CA GLY A 353 -11.07 27.34 -17.42
C GLY A 353 -10.41 28.36 -18.34
N THR A 354 -11.20 29.15 -19.05
CA THR A 354 -10.69 30.24 -19.91
C THR A 354 -10.30 31.51 -19.15
N SER A 355 -10.61 31.59 -17.86
CA SER A 355 -10.22 32.70 -16.98
C SER A 355 -10.23 32.32 -15.50
N SER A 356 -9.54 33.11 -14.69
CA SER A 356 -9.57 33.01 -13.22
C SER A 356 -9.75 34.39 -12.59
N ARG A 357 -10.30 34.43 -11.37
CA ARG A 357 -10.60 35.66 -10.64
C ARG A 357 -9.90 35.68 -9.28
N TYR A 358 -9.14 36.73 -9.02
CA TYR A 358 -8.43 36.94 -7.75
C TYR A 358 -8.98 38.15 -7.03
N LYS A 359 -8.78 38.23 -5.71
CA LYS A 359 -9.21 39.40 -4.92
C LYS A 359 -8.39 40.62 -5.33
N ASP A 360 -9.07 41.69 -5.70
CA ASP A 360 -8.43 42.98 -5.90
C ASP A 360 -8.40 43.77 -4.59
N LYS A 361 -7.21 44.21 -4.18
CA LYS A 361 -7.00 45.10 -3.03
C LYS A 361 -6.70 46.55 -3.46
N GLY A 362 -6.70 46.85 -4.76
CA GLY A 362 -6.33 48.14 -5.32
C GLY A 362 -4.82 48.39 -5.24
N ASN A 363 -4.01 47.34 -5.36
CA ASN A 363 -2.56 47.42 -5.20
C ASN A 363 -1.84 47.97 -6.44
N HIS A 364 -2.48 47.93 -7.61
CA HIS A 364 -1.90 48.43 -8.86
C HIS A 364 -2.90 49.29 -9.65
N ASN A 365 -2.38 50.18 -10.47
CA ASN A 365 -3.14 51.18 -11.22
C ASN A 365 -2.76 51.14 -12.72
N GLU A 366 -3.34 52.02 -13.53
CA GLU A 366 -3.09 52.06 -14.98
C GLU A 366 -1.61 52.24 -15.36
N GLN A 367 -0.78 52.83 -14.48
CA GLN A 367 0.65 53.03 -14.74
C GLN A 367 1.48 51.76 -14.51
N THR A 368 1.01 50.86 -13.63
CA THR A 368 1.68 49.58 -13.34
C THR A 368 0.93 48.38 -13.94
N HIS A 369 -0.12 48.65 -14.71
CA HIS A 369 -0.90 47.65 -15.43
C HIS A 369 -0.09 47.12 -16.61
N GLN A 370 0.18 45.82 -16.60
CA GLN A 370 0.72 45.08 -17.73
C GLN A 370 -0.07 43.79 -17.93
N GLY A 371 -0.38 43.46 -19.18
CA GLY A 371 -1.15 42.27 -19.57
C GLY A 371 -2.60 42.58 -19.98
N ASP A 372 -3.41 41.53 -20.11
CA ASP A 372 -4.77 41.55 -20.67
C ASP A 372 -5.87 41.39 -19.60
N HIS A 373 -5.53 41.53 -18.31
CA HIS A 373 -6.47 41.32 -17.21
C HIS A 373 -7.50 42.46 -17.03
N GLU A 374 -8.68 42.10 -16.54
CA GLU A 374 -9.81 43.00 -16.34
C GLU A 374 -10.01 43.30 -14.85
N HIS A 375 -10.01 44.58 -14.46
CA HIS A 375 -10.38 45.01 -13.12
C HIS A 375 -11.89 45.16 -12.97
N ILE A 376 -12.45 44.43 -12.00
CA ILE A 376 -13.89 44.41 -11.70
C ILE A 376 -14.13 45.16 -10.40
N THR A 377 -14.97 46.19 -10.47
CA THR A 377 -15.38 46.98 -9.31
C THR A 377 -16.75 46.55 -8.80
N LYS A 378 -17.04 46.87 -7.53
CA LYS A 378 -18.38 46.74 -6.94
C LYS A 378 -18.81 48.03 -6.26
N LYS A 379 -20.11 48.26 -6.21
CA LYS A 379 -20.70 49.36 -5.45
C LYS A 379 -20.80 49.00 -3.97
N VAL A 380 -20.32 49.88 -3.11
CA VAL A 380 -20.51 49.79 -1.65
C VAL A 380 -21.04 51.10 -1.11
N LYS A 381 -21.89 51.02 -0.08
CA LYS A 381 -22.36 52.20 0.66
C LYS A 381 -21.31 52.59 1.68
N LYS A 382 -20.73 53.79 1.54
CA LYS A 382 -19.83 54.39 2.54
C LYS A 382 -20.51 55.58 3.22
N PRO A 383 -20.26 55.81 4.51
CA PRO A 383 -20.67 57.03 5.19
C PRO A 383 -20.21 58.27 4.43
N VAL A 384 -21.07 59.26 4.28
CA VAL A 384 -20.64 60.58 3.84
C VAL A 384 -20.03 61.29 5.05
N LEU A 385 -18.75 61.66 4.95
CA LEU A 385 -18.02 62.32 6.04
C LEU A 385 -18.00 63.83 5.80
N GLY A 386 -18.27 64.60 6.85
CA GLY A 386 -18.13 66.05 6.85
C GLY A 386 -16.66 66.48 6.95
N LYS A 387 -16.40 67.79 6.87
CA LYS A 387 -15.04 68.34 7.03
C LYS A 387 -14.41 68.02 8.39
N ASP A 388 -15.22 67.73 9.40
CA ASP A 388 -14.83 67.32 10.75
C ASP A 388 -14.59 65.81 10.88
N GLY A 389 -14.68 65.06 9.78
CA GLY A 389 -14.52 63.60 9.75
C GLY A 389 -15.70 62.83 10.34
N LYS A 390 -16.78 63.50 10.75
CA LYS A 390 -17.99 62.84 11.29
C LYS A 390 -18.97 62.51 10.18
N GLN A 391 -19.78 61.47 10.39
CA GLN A 391 -20.81 61.10 9.44
C GLN A 391 -21.88 62.20 9.35
N VAL A 392 -22.09 62.72 8.15
CA VAL A 392 -23.12 63.70 7.84
C VAL A 392 -24.48 63.03 8.00
N LYS A 393 -25.42 63.74 8.62
CA LYS A 393 -26.83 63.33 8.71
C LYS A 393 -27.65 64.08 7.65
N GLY A 394 -28.64 63.40 7.06
CA GLY A 394 -29.61 64.00 6.15
C GLY A 394 -30.54 64.98 6.86
N LYS A 395 -31.38 65.67 6.09
CA LYS A 395 -32.41 66.59 6.63
C LYS A 395 -33.42 65.90 7.57
N ASP A 396 -33.52 64.58 7.47
CA ASP A 396 -34.34 63.69 8.30
C ASP A 396 -33.62 63.21 9.58
N GLY A 397 -32.40 63.68 9.83
CA GLY A 397 -31.58 63.29 10.99
C GLY A 397 -30.92 61.91 10.86
N LYS A 398 -31.11 61.19 9.74
CA LYS A 398 -30.53 59.85 9.53
C LYS A 398 -29.11 59.94 8.96
N PRO A 399 -28.23 58.96 9.22
CA PRO A 399 -26.88 58.97 8.66
C PRO A 399 -26.90 58.88 7.12
N LEU A 400 -26.16 59.77 6.45
CA LEU A 400 -26.07 59.81 5.00
C LEU A 400 -25.02 58.80 4.51
N PHE A 401 -25.34 58.12 3.41
CA PHE A 401 -24.46 57.19 2.72
C PHE A 401 -24.35 57.58 1.25
N GLN A 402 -23.17 57.35 0.67
CA GLN A 402 -22.93 57.46 -0.76
C GLN A 402 -22.53 56.10 -1.33
N GLU A 403 -22.93 55.82 -2.56
CA GLU A 403 -22.44 54.68 -3.31
C GLU A 403 -21.09 55.03 -3.95
N VAL A 404 -20.08 54.24 -3.65
CA VAL A 404 -18.76 54.35 -4.27
C VAL A 404 -18.37 53.03 -4.92
N ASN A 405 -17.75 53.11 -6.09
CA ASN A 405 -17.10 51.97 -6.72
C ASN A 405 -15.80 51.67 -5.98
N VAL A 406 -15.62 50.43 -5.55
CA VAL A 406 -14.37 49.94 -4.96
C VAL A 406 -13.88 48.72 -5.72
N PRO A 407 -12.56 48.48 -5.76
CA PRO A 407 -12.00 47.26 -6.33
C PRO A 407 -12.63 46.01 -5.70
N ASP A 408 -12.98 45.02 -6.52
CA ASP A 408 -13.49 43.74 -6.03
C ASP A 408 -12.64 42.56 -6.48
N ARG A 409 -12.49 42.35 -7.79
CA ARG A 409 -11.78 41.22 -8.37
C ARG A 409 -10.96 41.64 -9.58
N ILE A 410 -9.89 40.91 -9.84
CA ILE A 410 -9.15 40.98 -11.12
C ILE A 410 -9.38 39.67 -11.84
N LYS A 411 -9.82 39.74 -13.10
CA LYS A 411 -10.08 38.59 -13.96
C LYS A 411 -8.95 38.46 -14.99
N TYR A 412 -8.23 37.35 -14.94
CA TYR A 412 -7.12 37.06 -15.85
C TYR A 412 -7.59 36.07 -16.92
N PRO A 413 -7.18 36.27 -18.19
CA PRO A 413 -7.34 35.23 -19.21
C PRO A 413 -6.46 34.03 -18.87
N ILE A 414 -6.89 32.84 -19.30
CA ILE A 414 -6.08 31.63 -19.22
C ILE A 414 -5.95 31.04 -20.62
N PRO A 415 -4.72 30.77 -21.09
CA PRO A 415 -3.45 31.11 -20.42
C PRO A 415 -3.06 32.58 -20.70
N ALA A 416 -2.12 33.11 -19.91
CA ALA A 416 -1.42 34.37 -20.15
C ALA A 416 -0.67 34.36 -21.51
N ALA A 417 -0.26 35.53 -21.98
CA ALA A 417 0.29 35.71 -23.32
C ALA A 417 1.58 34.89 -23.57
N ASP A 418 2.42 34.70 -22.55
CA ASP A 418 3.66 33.93 -22.65
C ASP A 418 3.40 32.51 -23.19
N PHE A 419 2.38 31.83 -22.67
CA PHE A 419 2.09 30.46 -23.05
C PHE A 419 1.50 30.32 -24.47
N LYS A 420 1.09 31.42 -25.10
CA LYS A 420 0.62 31.45 -26.50
C LYS A 420 1.74 31.81 -27.48
N ASN A 421 2.86 32.32 -26.97
CA ASN A 421 3.98 32.77 -27.79
C ASN A 421 4.72 31.58 -28.41
N GLN A 422 4.61 31.44 -29.73
CA GLN A 422 5.19 30.31 -30.48
C GLN A 422 6.72 30.20 -30.35
N ASN A 423 7.41 31.29 -30.00
CA ASN A 423 8.86 31.25 -29.77
C ASN A 423 9.24 30.40 -28.55
N TYR A 424 8.32 30.20 -27.60
CA TYR A 424 8.52 29.32 -26.45
C TYR A 424 8.09 27.87 -26.70
N TRP A 425 7.68 27.53 -27.93
CA TRP A 425 7.17 26.21 -28.31
C TRP A 425 7.95 25.56 -29.46
N THR A 426 9.14 26.07 -29.79
CA THR A 426 9.95 25.65 -30.95
C THR A 426 10.32 24.16 -30.97
N THR A 427 10.33 23.50 -29.80
CA THR A 427 10.63 22.07 -29.66
C THR A 427 9.39 21.19 -29.52
N GLY A 428 8.19 21.75 -29.68
CA GLY A 428 6.92 21.08 -29.37
C GLY A 428 6.54 21.11 -27.90
N HIS A 429 7.47 21.48 -27.01
CA HIS A 429 7.26 21.67 -25.58
C HIS A 429 7.39 23.15 -25.19
N PHE A 430 6.71 23.56 -24.12
CA PHE A 430 6.87 24.91 -23.58
C PHE A 430 8.25 25.02 -22.94
N TYR A 431 9.01 26.03 -23.32
CA TYR A 431 10.31 26.34 -22.74
C TYR A 431 10.49 27.85 -22.62
N TYR A 432 10.79 28.31 -21.41
CA TYR A 432 11.10 29.69 -21.10
C TYR A 432 12.43 29.77 -20.35
N ASP A 433 13.42 30.45 -20.94
CA ASP A 433 14.65 30.83 -20.25
C ASP A 433 14.41 32.12 -19.47
N THR A 434 14.60 32.07 -18.16
CA THR A 434 14.29 33.21 -17.28
C THR A 434 15.44 34.20 -17.18
N GLY A 435 16.65 33.81 -17.59
CA GLY A 435 17.88 34.58 -17.33
C GLY A 435 18.33 34.58 -15.86
N VAL A 436 17.64 33.86 -14.97
CA VAL A 436 17.99 33.78 -13.55
C VAL A 436 19.30 32.99 -13.38
N LYS A 437 20.27 33.59 -12.69
CA LYS A 437 21.60 33.01 -12.44
C LYS A 437 21.59 31.95 -11.34
N THR A 438 20.88 30.86 -11.56
CA THR A 438 20.84 29.68 -10.69
C THR A 438 21.18 28.42 -11.48
N ALA A 439 21.59 27.35 -10.78
CA ALA A 439 21.97 26.09 -11.42
C ALA A 439 20.78 25.25 -11.89
N LYS A 440 19.57 25.50 -11.36
CA LYS A 440 18.41 24.61 -11.56
C LYS A 440 17.22 25.35 -12.19
N GLY A 441 16.61 24.70 -13.17
CA GLY A 441 15.28 25.01 -13.67
C GLY A 441 14.21 24.13 -13.00
N ILE A 442 12.98 24.28 -13.49
CA ILE A 442 11.85 23.42 -13.14
C ILE A 442 11.23 22.82 -14.40
N SER A 443 10.84 21.54 -14.31
CA SER A 443 10.17 20.81 -15.39
C SER A 443 8.85 20.24 -14.88
N GLY A 444 7.76 20.51 -15.59
CA GLY A 444 6.44 19.94 -15.29
C GLY A 444 6.43 18.44 -15.54
N THR A 445 5.98 17.65 -14.58
CA THR A 445 6.02 16.17 -14.68
C THR A 445 4.63 15.54 -14.77
N ILE A 446 3.62 16.19 -14.21
CA ILE A 446 2.23 15.73 -14.22
C ILE A 446 1.27 16.88 -13.90
N THR A 447 0.04 16.72 -14.35
CA THR A 447 -1.12 17.53 -13.95
C THR A 447 -2.09 16.69 -13.14
N ALA A 448 -2.60 17.24 -12.04
CA ALA A 448 -3.70 16.66 -11.26
C ALA A 448 -4.54 17.77 -10.62
N GLY A 449 -5.86 17.59 -10.59
CA GLY A 449 -6.78 18.66 -10.24
C GLY A 449 -6.57 19.89 -11.12
N LYS A 450 -6.36 21.06 -10.50
CA LYS A 450 -6.01 22.31 -11.21
C LYS A 450 -4.56 22.73 -10.97
N SER A 451 -3.71 21.74 -10.74
CA SER A 451 -2.33 21.94 -10.31
C SER A 451 -1.37 21.26 -11.28
N ILE A 452 -0.25 21.92 -11.54
CA ILE A 452 0.92 21.35 -12.21
C ILE A 452 1.99 21.07 -11.16
N PHE A 453 2.71 19.96 -11.34
CA PHE A 453 3.74 19.51 -10.39
C PHE A 453 5.13 19.57 -11.04
N TRP A 454 6.08 20.13 -10.28
CA TRP A 454 7.39 20.54 -10.79
C TRP A 454 8.51 19.74 -10.17
N LYS A 455 9.36 19.18 -11.03
CA LYS A 455 10.66 18.61 -10.64
C LYS A 455 11.77 19.65 -10.79
N LEU A 456 12.66 19.73 -9.81
CA LEU A 456 13.89 20.49 -9.93
C LEU A 456 14.91 19.75 -10.79
N THR A 457 15.43 20.39 -11.83
CA THR A 457 16.39 19.78 -12.73
C THR A 457 17.49 20.76 -13.14
N ALA A 458 18.71 20.26 -13.36
CA ALA A 458 19.81 21.08 -13.88
C ALA A 458 19.71 21.27 -15.40
N THR A 459 19.06 20.32 -16.06
CA THR A 459 18.83 20.26 -17.51
C THR A 459 17.36 19.95 -17.78
N ARG A 460 16.92 20.34 -18.96
CA ARG A 460 15.61 20.03 -19.55
C ARG A 460 15.31 18.54 -19.50
N LEU A 461 14.07 18.15 -19.18
CA LEU A 461 13.65 16.74 -19.21
C LEU A 461 13.26 16.30 -20.62
N THR A 462 12.90 17.25 -21.49
CA THR A 462 12.55 17.01 -22.89
C THR A 462 13.75 17.15 -23.84
N ASN A 463 14.98 17.22 -23.34
CA ASN A 463 16.15 17.13 -24.23
C ASN A 463 16.31 15.68 -24.69
N ASP A 464 16.40 15.49 -26.01
CA ASP A 464 16.49 14.23 -26.76
C ASP A 464 15.18 13.42 -26.89
N THR A 465 14.22 13.96 -27.65
CA THR A 465 13.59 13.17 -28.72
C THR A 465 14.15 13.68 -30.04
N ALA A 466 15.34 13.20 -30.41
CA ALA A 466 15.72 13.20 -31.81
C ALA A 466 14.64 12.40 -32.54
N VAL A 467 13.83 13.10 -33.34
CA VAL A 467 12.99 12.44 -34.34
C VAL A 467 13.98 11.71 -35.25
N GLU A 468 14.14 10.40 -35.06
CA GLU A 468 14.64 9.55 -36.13
C GLU A 468 13.69 9.78 -37.31
N LYS A 469 14.24 10.45 -38.34
CA LYS A 469 13.54 10.75 -39.59
C LYS A 469 13.29 9.49 -40.39
#